data_AF-A0A354I2A9-F1
#
_entry.id   AF-A0A354I2A9-F1
#
_cell.length_a   1.000
_cell.length_b   1.000
_cell.length_c   1.000
_cell.angle_alpha   90.00
_cell.angle_beta   90.00
_cell.angle_gamma   90.00
#
_symmetry.space_group_name_H-M   'P 1'
#
loop_
_entity.id
_entity.type
_entity.pdbx_description
1 polymer ?
#
loop_
_entity_poly.entity_id
_entity_poly.type
_entity_poly.pdbx_seq_one_letter_code
_entity_poly.pdbx_strand_id
1 'polypeptide(L)'
;MGGDEKMPPMAKFSREEIISAALEIVRERGIDAVTARELGARLNSSARPVFTVFENMEEVRKEVVKAAREVYRQYVEQGLAQELAFRGVGLAYIQFAIKEPKLFQLLYMGEQCEVSDITHVLAVIDENYE
;
A
#
# COMPACT_ATOMS: atom_id res chain seq x y z
N MET A 1 -23.71 5.18 42.32
CA MET A 1 -23.49 4.21 41.23
C MET A 1 -22.77 4.94 40.11
N GLY A 2 -21.44 4.98 40.14
CA GLY A 2 -20.64 5.50 39.03
C GLY A 2 -20.39 4.35 38.08
N GLY A 3 -21.04 4.34 36.93
CA GLY A 3 -20.72 3.40 35.87
C GLY A 3 -19.36 3.78 35.32
N ASP A 4 -18.36 2.94 35.51
CA ASP A 4 -17.15 2.94 34.69
C ASP A 4 -17.59 2.69 33.24
N GLU A 5 -17.79 3.78 32.52
CA GLU A 5 -17.87 3.79 31.06
C GLU A 5 -16.51 3.31 30.55
N LYS A 6 -16.40 2.00 30.30
CA LYS A 6 -15.23 1.36 29.70
C LYS A 6 -15.02 1.96 28.32
N MET A 7 -14.27 3.07 28.26
CA MET A 7 -13.78 3.60 27.00
C MET A 7 -12.99 2.48 26.30
N PRO A 8 -13.24 2.24 25.00
CA PRO A 8 -12.48 1.26 24.25
C PRO A 8 -10.99 1.59 24.36
N PRO A 9 -10.12 0.58 24.43
CA PRO A 9 -8.68 0.82 24.54
C PRO A 9 -8.25 1.70 23.37
N MET A 10 -7.60 2.84 23.67
CA MET A 10 -7.03 3.67 22.63
C MET A 10 -6.06 2.83 21.80
N ALA A 11 -6.17 2.92 20.48
CA ALA A 11 -5.27 2.21 19.58
C ALA A 11 -3.82 2.60 19.91
N LYS A 12 -2.96 1.59 20.12
CA LYS A 12 -1.54 1.80 20.46
C LYS A 12 -0.76 2.44 19.29
N PHE A 13 -1.21 2.18 18.06
CA PHE A 13 -0.59 2.67 16.83
C PHE A 13 -1.65 3.34 15.98
N SER A 14 -1.24 4.34 15.22
CA SER A 14 -2.11 4.96 14.22
C SER A 14 -2.29 4.03 13.01
N ARG A 15 -3.30 4.34 12.20
CA ARG A 15 -3.54 3.64 10.92
C ARG A 15 -2.30 3.75 10.02
N GLU A 16 -1.74 4.95 9.92
CA GLU A 16 -0.59 5.28 9.09
C GLU A 16 0.68 4.55 9.54
N GLU A 17 0.92 4.43 10.86
CA GLU A 17 2.06 3.68 11.40
C GLU A 17 1.99 2.20 11.04
N ILE A 18 0.80 1.59 11.13
CA ILE A 18 0.59 0.18 10.76
C ILE A 18 0.78 0.00 9.25
N ILE A 19 0.25 0.89 8.42
CA ILE A 19 0.42 0.82 6.96
C ILE A 19 1.86 1.03 6.55
N SER A 20 2.57 1.98 7.18
CA SER A 20 4.00 2.20 6.93
C SER A 20 4.82 0.95 7.27
N ALA A 21 4.59 0.34 8.44
CA ALA A 21 5.26 -0.91 8.82
C ALA A 21 4.93 -2.07 7.87
N ALA A 22 3.67 -2.17 7.42
CA ALA A 22 3.25 -3.18 6.47
C ALA A 22 3.89 -2.98 5.09
N LEU A 23 3.97 -1.74 4.60
CA LEU A 23 4.60 -1.40 3.33
C LEU A 23 6.09 -1.79 3.32
N GLU A 24 6.80 -1.58 4.43
CA GLU A 24 8.18 -2.04 4.58
C GLU A 24 8.31 -3.57 4.53
N ILE A 25 7.39 -4.30 5.17
CA ILE A 25 7.34 -5.76 5.07
C ILE A 25 7.16 -6.20 3.61
N VAL A 26 6.31 -5.50 2.83
CA VAL A 26 6.15 -5.78 1.40
C VAL A 26 7.45 -5.54 0.64
N ARG A 27 8.13 -4.42 0.86
CA ARG A 27 9.42 -4.12 0.22
C ARG A 27 10.44 -5.23 0.43
N GLU A 28 10.49 -5.79 1.64
CA GLU A 28 11.44 -6.84 2.00
C GLU A 28 11.03 -8.22 1.48
N ARG A 29 9.75 -8.60 1.64
CA ARG A 29 9.30 -10.00 1.53
C ARG A 29 8.04 -10.22 0.69
N GLY A 30 7.39 -9.16 0.23
CA GLY A 30 6.15 -9.22 -0.54
C GLY A 30 4.88 -9.21 0.32
N ILE A 31 3.73 -9.06 -0.34
CA ILE A 31 2.42 -8.83 0.32
C ILE A 31 1.99 -10.00 1.19
N ASP A 32 2.37 -11.23 0.86
CA ASP A 32 1.99 -12.42 1.63
C ASP A 32 2.61 -12.46 3.02
N ALA A 33 3.75 -11.79 3.21
CA ALA A 33 4.39 -11.65 4.52
C ALA A 33 3.63 -10.70 5.46
N VAL A 34 2.71 -9.88 4.94
CA VAL A 34 1.87 -8.97 5.74
C VAL A 34 0.83 -9.80 6.49
N THR A 35 1.20 -10.19 7.72
CA THR A 35 0.37 -10.93 8.65
C THR A 35 0.30 -10.18 9.98
N ALA A 36 -0.73 -10.43 10.78
CA ALA A 36 -0.87 -9.77 12.08
C ALA A 36 0.31 -10.05 13.02
N ARG A 37 0.90 -11.26 12.92
CA ARG A 37 2.11 -11.63 13.67
C ARG A 37 3.31 -10.81 13.23
N GLU A 38 3.53 -10.71 11.92
CA GLU A 38 4.67 -9.97 11.38
C GLU A 38 4.56 -8.47 11.66
N LEU A 39 3.35 -7.91 11.55
CA LEU A 39 3.08 -6.53 11.92
C LEU A 39 3.32 -6.27 13.39
N GLY A 40 2.83 -7.16 14.27
CA GLY A 40 3.12 -7.10 15.70
C GLY A 40 4.62 -7.08 15.95
N ALA A 41 5.38 -8.01 15.35
CA ALA A 41 6.83 -8.06 15.49
C ALA A 41 7.53 -6.78 14.98
N ARG A 42 7.16 -6.27 13.80
CA ARG A 42 7.73 -5.05 13.21
C ARG A 42 7.45 -3.81 14.05
N LEU A 43 6.30 -3.76 14.73
CA LEU A 43 5.88 -2.69 15.64
C LEU A 43 6.29 -2.93 17.10
N ASN A 44 7.12 -3.95 17.38
CA ASN A 44 7.54 -4.35 18.71
C ASN A 44 6.36 -4.51 19.69
N SER A 45 5.35 -5.25 19.24
CA SER A 45 4.06 -5.42 19.91
C SER A 45 3.46 -6.80 19.65
N SER A 46 2.40 -7.13 20.37
CA SER A 46 1.55 -8.27 19.99
C SER A 46 0.77 -7.94 18.70
N ALA A 47 0.12 -8.95 18.10
CA ALA A 47 -0.75 -8.77 16.94
C ALA A 47 -2.05 -8.00 17.25
N ARG A 48 -2.46 -7.96 18.53
CA ARG A 48 -3.76 -7.44 18.97
C ARG A 48 -4.04 -5.97 18.59
N PRO A 49 -3.08 -5.03 18.72
CA PRO A 49 -3.30 -3.61 18.37
C PRO A 49 -3.55 -3.34 16.89
N VAL A 50 -3.19 -4.25 15.98
CA VAL A 50 -3.58 -4.10 14.56
C VAL A 50 -5.10 -4.13 14.44
N PHE A 51 -5.74 -5.04 15.17
CA PHE A 51 -7.20 -5.24 15.15
C PHE A 51 -7.98 -4.21 15.97
N THR A 52 -7.31 -3.27 16.65
CA THR A 52 -7.99 -2.10 17.23
C THR A 52 -8.21 -0.98 16.21
N VAL A 53 -7.52 -1.05 15.05
CA VAL A 53 -7.58 -0.04 13.98
C VAL A 53 -8.21 -0.59 12.71
N PHE A 54 -7.95 -1.87 12.40
CA PHE A 54 -8.44 -2.56 11.22
C PHE A 54 -9.38 -3.70 11.61
N GLU A 55 -10.41 -3.92 10.81
CA GLU A 55 -11.36 -5.02 10.99
C GLU A 55 -10.69 -6.37 10.78
N ASN A 56 -9.83 -6.48 9.76
CA ASN A 56 -9.19 -7.72 9.37
C ASN A 56 -7.92 -7.47 8.53
N MET A 57 -7.19 -8.55 8.21
CA MET A 57 -5.97 -8.46 7.40
C MET A 57 -6.22 -8.12 5.93
N GLU A 58 -7.42 -8.35 5.41
CA GLU A 58 -7.77 -7.95 4.04
C GLU A 58 -7.87 -6.42 3.94
N GLU A 59 -8.46 -5.75 4.94
CA GLU A 59 -8.45 -4.28 5.02
C GLU A 59 -7.02 -3.74 5.04
N VAL A 60 -6.14 -4.32 5.86
CA VAL A 60 -4.71 -3.94 5.91
C VAL A 60 -4.06 -4.10 4.53
N ARG A 61 -4.25 -5.24 3.86
CA ARG A 61 -3.67 -5.50 2.53
C ARG A 61 -4.17 -4.50 1.49
N LYS A 62 -5.45 -4.15 1.50
CA LYS A 62 -6.03 -3.13 0.61
C LYS A 62 -5.39 -1.76 0.82
N GLU A 63 -5.24 -1.34 2.07
CA GLU A 63 -4.61 -0.05 2.39
C GLU A 63 -3.11 -0.04 2.05
N VAL A 64 -2.41 -1.18 2.17
CA VAL A 64 -1.03 -1.32 1.69
C VAL A 64 -0.93 -1.19 0.17
N VAL A 65 -1.88 -1.75 -0.59
CA VAL A 65 -1.92 -1.56 -2.05
C VAL A 65 -2.10 -0.09 -2.40
N LYS A 66 -3.00 0.63 -1.71
CA LYS A 66 -3.15 2.08 -1.87
C LYS A 66 -1.87 2.84 -1.56
N ALA A 67 -1.20 2.50 -0.45
CA ALA A 67 0.08 3.10 -0.08
C ALA A 67 1.18 2.80 -1.12
N ALA A 68 1.19 1.60 -1.72
CA ALA A 68 2.12 1.26 -2.79
C ALA A 68 1.84 2.08 -4.07
N ARG A 69 0.57 2.31 -4.42
CA ARG A 69 0.19 3.20 -5.53
C ARG A 69 0.60 4.63 -5.28
N GLU A 70 0.45 5.11 -4.04
CA GLU A 70 0.90 6.43 -3.63
C GLU A 70 2.42 6.60 -3.80
N VAL A 71 3.22 5.58 -3.47
CA VAL A 71 4.65 5.58 -3.78
C VAL A 71 4.88 5.71 -5.29
N TYR A 72 4.19 4.93 -6.12
CA TYR A 72 4.32 5.02 -7.58
C TYR A 72 3.90 6.39 -8.13
N ARG A 73 2.82 6.99 -7.58
CA ARG A 73 2.34 8.32 -7.96
C ARG A 73 3.44 9.38 -7.83
N GLN A 74 4.25 9.30 -6.78
CA GLN A 74 5.39 10.21 -6.59
C GLN A 74 6.47 10.06 -7.69
N TYR A 75 6.67 8.86 -8.24
CA TYR A 75 7.54 8.65 -9.39
C TYR A 75 6.94 9.26 -10.65
N VAL A 76 5.63 9.07 -10.88
CA VAL A 76 4.92 9.62 -12.05
C VAL A 76 4.92 11.14 -12.04
N GLU A 77 4.63 11.78 -10.90
CA GLU A 77 4.68 13.24 -10.75
C GLU A 77 6.05 13.82 -11.13
N GLN A 78 7.15 13.16 -10.72
CA GLN A 78 8.51 13.55 -11.12
C GLN A 78 8.77 13.34 -12.61
N GLY A 79 8.17 12.31 -13.21
CA GLY A 79 8.22 12.06 -14.65
C GLY A 79 7.48 13.11 -15.47
N LEU A 80 6.27 13.48 -15.04
CA LEU A 80 5.42 14.48 -15.67
C LEU A 80 6.03 15.89 -15.62
N ALA A 81 6.84 16.18 -14.60
CA ALA A 81 7.55 17.46 -14.48
C ALA A 81 8.73 17.62 -15.46
N GLN A 82 9.08 16.58 -16.24
CA GLN A 82 10.14 16.67 -17.25
C GLN A 82 9.65 17.34 -18.54
N GLU A 83 10.57 17.94 -19.30
CA GLU A 83 10.27 18.61 -20.58
C GLU A 83 9.53 17.70 -21.57
N LEU A 84 9.90 16.42 -21.62
CA LEU A 84 9.22 15.38 -22.39
C LEU A 84 8.46 14.44 -21.43
N ALA A 85 7.27 14.86 -21.00
CA ALA A 85 6.46 14.17 -19.98
C ALA A 85 6.29 12.66 -20.24
N PHE A 86 5.93 12.25 -21.47
CA PHE A 86 5.78 10.82 -21.81
C PHE A 86 7.06 10.01 -21.59
N ARG A 87 8.21 10.57 -22.01
CA ARG A 87 9.52 9.96 -21.76
C ARG A 87 9.83 9.93 -20.27
N GLY A 88 9.52 11.01 -19.55
CA GLY A 88 9.74 11.12 -18.11
C GLY A 88 8.96 10.06 -17.32
N VAL A 89 7.67 9.88 -17.63
CA VAL A 89 6.83 8.83 -17.03
C VAL A 89 7.35 7.44 -17.37
N GLY A 90 7.74 7.18 -18.63
CA GLY A 90 8.34 5.90 -19.01
C GLY A 90 9.63 5.58 -18.24
N LEU A 91 10.49 6.58 -18.02
CA LEU A 91 11.69 6.42 -17.17
C LEU A 91 11.33 6.20 -15.70
N ALA A 92 10.32 6.91 -15.18
CA ALA A 92 9.83 6.76 -13.82
C ALA A 92 9.31 5.34 -13.56
N TYR A 93 8.57 4.75 -14.52
CA TYR A 93 8.12 3.36 -14.48
C TYR A 93 9.29 2.36 -14.36
N ILE A 94 10.32 2.52 -15.20
CA ILE A 94 11.52 1.68 -15.16
C ILE A 94 12.25 1.85 -13.82
N GLN A 95 12.39 3.09 -13.33
CA GLN A 95 13.04 3.34 -12.04
C GLN A 95 12.28 2.73 -10.87
N PHE A 96 10.95 2.80 -10.88
CA PHE A 96 10.11 2.17 -9.87
C PHE A 96 10.29 0.65 -9.89
N ALA A 97 10.30 0.02 -11.06
CA ALA A 97 10.56 -1.42 -11.20
C ALA A 97 11.93 -1.84 -10.62
N ILE A 98 12.96 -1.00 -10.81
CA ILE A 98 14.33 -1.27 -10.30
C ILE A 98 14.42 -1.05 -8.79
N LYS A 99 13.88 0.07 -8.29
CA LYS A 99 14.04 0.47 -6.88
C LYS A 99 13.07 -0.24 -5.94
N GLU A 100 11.86 -0.56 -6.41
CA GLU A 100 10.76 -1.08 -5.62
C GLU A 100 10.21 -2.40 -6.22
N PRO A 101 11.06 -3.42 -6.47
CA PRO A 101 10.67 -4.59 -7.27
C PRO A 101 9.49 -5.37 -6.68
N LYS A 102 9.34 -5.39 -5.35
CA LYS A 102 8.21 -6.04 -4.67
C LYS A 102 6.92 -5.23 -4.76
N LEU A 103 7.00 -3.90 -4.74
CA LEU A 103 5.82 -3.05 -4.98
C LEU A 103 5.43 -3.11 -6.45
N PHE A 104 6.39 -3.12 -7.36
CA PHE A 104 6.15 -3.33 -8.78
C PHE A 104 5.44 -4.66 -9.05
N GLN A 105 5.92 -5.74 -8.44
CA GLN A 105 5.29 -7.06 -8.52
C GLN A 105 3.84 -7.01 -8.01
N LEU A 106 3.63 -6.40 -6.85
CA LEU A 106 2.30 -6.24 -6.23
C LEU A 106 1.32 -5.48 -7.12
N LEU A 107 1.77 -4.40 -7.77
CA LEU A 107 0.90 -3.52 -8.55
C LEU A 107 0.64 -4.02 -9.98
N TYR A 108 1.64 -4.63 -10.64
CA TYR A 108 1.60 -4.82 -12.09
C TYR A 108 1.83 -6.25 -12.58
N MET A 109 2.23 -7.19 -11.71
CA MET A 109 2.52 -8.57 -12.13
C MET A 109 1.46 -9.59 -11.70
N GLY A 110 0.33 -9.13 -11.16
CA GLY A 110 -0.85 -9.96 -10.89
C GLY A 110 -1.78 -10.04 -12.10
N GLU A 111 -2.44 -11.18 -12.28
CA GLU A 111 -3.48 -11.35 -13.29
C GLU A 111 -4.71 -10.49 -12.93
N GLN A 112 -5.20 -9.72 -13.88
CA GLN A 112 -6.43 -8.94 -13.73
C GLN A 112 -7.58 -9.73 -14.36
N CYS A 113 -8.37 -10.43 -13.55
CA CYS A 113 -9.42 -11.33 -14.04
C CYS A 113 -10.63 -10.62 -14.68
N GLU A 114 -10.77 -9.29 -14.55
CA GLU A 114 -12.01 -8.56 -14.91
C GLU A 114 -11.77 -7.31 -15.78
N VAL A 115 -10.81 -7.33 -16.72
CA VAL A 115 -10.59 -6.18 -17.61
C VAL A 115 -11.10 -6.47 -19.01
N SER A 116 -12.18 -5.81 -19.41
CA SER A 116 -12.91 -6.05 -20.66
C SER A 116 -12.72 -4.96 -21.72
N ASP A 117 -12.17 -3.78 -21.38
CA ASP A 117 -11.98 -2.67 -22.32
C ASP A 117 -10.80 -1.74 -21.94
N ILE A 118 -10.21 -1.05 -22.92
CA ILE A 118 -9.02 -0.18 -22.78
C ILE A 118 -9.23 0.95 -21.77
N THR A 119 -10.45 1.47 -21.67
CA THR A 119 -10.80 2.52 -20.71
C THR A 119 -10.68 1.99 -19.28
N HIS A 120 -11.10 0.74 -19.06
CA HIS A 120 -10.93 0.07 -17.77
C HIS A 120 -9.47 -0.29 -17.51
N VAL A 121 -8.71 -0.69 -18.54
CA VAL A 121 -7.26 -0.95 -18.41
C VAL A 121 -6.54 0.29 -17.89
N LEU A 122 -6.78 1.45 -18.51
CA LEU A 122 -6.09 2.70 -18.14
C LEU A 122 -6.46 3.15 -16.73
N ALA A 123 -7.74 3.10 -16.35
CA ALA A 123 -8.18 3.45 -15.00
C ALA A 123 -7.62 2.52 -13.90
N VAL A 124 -7.38 1.23 -14.21
CA VAL A 124 -6.84 0.26 -13.25
C VAL A 124 -5.32 0.38 -13.10
N ILE A 125 -4.61 0.72 -14.18
CA ILE A 125 -3.14 0.80 -14.20
C ILE A 125 -2.64 2.17 -13.74
N ASP A 126 -3.39 3.24 -14.03
CA ASP A 126 -2.97 4.60 -13.77
C ASP A 126 -4.11 5.44 -13.20
N GLU A 127 -4.09 5.64 -11.88
CA GLU A 127 -5.03 6.55 -11.18
C GLU A 127 -4.75 8.04 -11.53
N ASN A 128 -3.71 8.36 -12.32
CA ASN A 128 -3.39 9.72 -12.76
C ASN A 128 -3.99 10.09 -14.13
N TYR A 129 -4.88 9.25 -14.67
CA TYR A 129 -5.55 9.49 -15.94
C TYR A 129 -6.77 10.43 -15.76
N GLU A 130 -6.52 11.73 -15.66
CA GLU A 130 -7.50 12.81 -15.94
C GLU A 130 -6.92 13.84 -16.90
#